data_AF-B0VT01-F1
#
_entry.id   AF-B0VT01-F1
#
_cell.length_a   1.000
_cell.length_b   1.000
_cell.length_c   1.000
_cell.angle_alpha   90.00
_cell.angle_beta   90.00
_cell.angle_gamma   90.00
#
_symmetry.space_group_name_H-M   'P 1'
#
loop_
_entity.id
_entity.type
_entity.pdbx_description
1 polymer ?
#
loop_
_entity_poly.entity_id
_entity_poly.type
_entity_poly.pdbx_seq_one_letter_code
_entity_poly.pdbx_strand_id
1 'polypeptide(L)'
;MSLPQVLPARLLMPLLELANVRRRTMTNFKKHPDGYKSYLGRDNTGLYSVRIGWQIFVSNANGTVLYKIIKEAKTPLNVEEFKKEYPKVWNVLTQEISFQRSKQLAKDLGDSHIPSPDRKNYKRSRGFTGSR
;
A
#
# COMPACT_ATOMS: atom_id res chain seq x y z
N MET A 1 14.45 56.29 55.24
CA MET A 1 13.96 54.90 55.17
C MET A 1 13.04 54.78 53.96
N SER A 2 13.53 54.18 52.87
CA SER A 2 12.72 53.75 51.73
C SER A 2 13.39 52.53 51.12
N LEU A 3 12.64 51.43 51.06
CA LEU A 3 13.08 50.12 50.57
C LEU A 3 13.21 50.11 49.04
N PRO A 4 14.12 49.31 48.45
CA PRO A 4 14.16 49.11 47.00
C PRO A 4 13.07 48.12 46.56
N GLN A 5 12.37 48.46 45.48
CA GLN A 5 11.39 47.61 44.80
C GLN A 5 12.09 46.43 44.10
N VAL A 6 11.63 45.21 44.40
CA VAL A 6 12.03 43.97 43.72
C VAL A 6 11.15 43.81 42.47
N LEU A 7 11.76 43.82 41.28
CA LEU A 7 11.10 43.48 40.02
C LEU A 7 10.93 41.95 39.88
N PRO A 8 9.83 41.46 39.30
CA PRO A 8 9.59 40.02 39.17
C PRO A 8 10.45 39.39 38.07
N ALA A 9 11.17 38.34 38.44
CA ALA A 9 11.90 37.45 37.55
C ALA A 9 10.94 36.59 36.72
N ARG A 10 10.37 37.16 35.65
CA ARG A 10 9.67 36.41 34.60
C ARG A 10 9.86 37.11 33.27
N LEU A 11 11.00 36.88 32.62
CA LEU A 11 11.19 37.00 31.17
C LEU A 11 12.62 36.58 30.81
N LEU A 12 12.88 35.27 30.81
CA LEU A 12 14.06 34.69 30.17
C LEU A 12 13.77 33.22 29.89
N MET A 13 12.89 32.96 28.92
CA MET A 13 12.94 31.69 28.21
C MET A 13 14.12 31.77 27.24
N PRO A 14 15.08 30.83 27.28
CA PRO A 14 16.28 30.90 26.45
C PRO A 14 15.91 30.63 24.99
N LEU A 15 16.45 31.45 24.09
CA LEU A 15 16.30 31.36 22.63
C LEU A 15 16.72 30.00 22.03
N LEU A 16 17.35 29.13 22.82
CA LEU A 16 17.70 27.76 22.45
C LEU A 16 16.49 26.81 22.36
N GLU A 17 15.37 27.11 23.04
CA GLU A 17 14.23 26.18 23.09
C GLU A 17 13.33 26.27 21.84
N LEU A 18 13.34 27.41 21.15
CA LEU A 18 12.64 27.62 19.87
C LEU A 18 13.29 26.86 18.69
N ALA A 19 14.61 26.61 18.76
CA ALA A 19 15.32 25.85 17.73
C ALA A 19 15.07 24.33 17.82
N ASN A 20 14.59 23.84 18.97
CA ASN A 20 14.35 22.41 19.20
C ASN A 20 12.91 21.98 18.88
N VAL A 21 11.95 22.91 18.87
CA VAL A 21 10.58 22.67 18.39
C VAL A 21 10.54 22.47 16.87
N ARG A 22 11.42 23.16 16.12
CA ARG A 22 11.51 23.03 14.65
C ARG A 22 12.17 21.74 14.13
N ARG A 23 12.71 20.87 15.01
CA ARG A 23 13.37 19.60 14.63
C ARG A 23 12.59 18.33 14.99
N ARG A 24 11.37 18.43 15.54
CA ARG A 24 10.51 17.28 15.86
C ARG A 24 9.21 17.29 15.05
N THR A 25 9.32 17.12 13.74
CA THR A 25 8.21 16.63 12.93
C THR A 25 8.68 15.48 12.04
N MET A 26 9.31 14.46 12.64
CA MET A 26 9.18 13.12 12.06
C MET A 26 7.72 12.75 12.27
N THR A 27 6.95 12.82 11.20
CA THR A 27 5.53 12.49 11.18
C THR A 27 5.37 11.04 11.65
N ASN A 28 5.02 10.87 12.93
CA ASN A 28 4.64 9.59 13.52
C ASN A 28 3.25 9.21 13.00
N PHE A 29 3.12 9.01 11.68
CA PHE A 29 1.95 8.37 11.13
C PHE A 29 1.91 6.95 11.71
N LYS A 30 0.82 6.62 12.40
CA LYS A 30 0.59 5.28 12.95
C LYS A 30 0.66 4.28 11.79
N LYS A 31 1.77 3.54 11.73
CA LYS A 31 1.95 2.46 10.76
C LYS A 31 0.93 1.38 11.10
N HIS A 32 0.34 0.76 10.08
CA HIS A 32 -0.49 -0.41 10.29
C HIS A 32 0.38 -1.54 10.87
N PRO A 33 -0.10 -2.35 11.84
CA PRO A 33 0.68 -3.44 12.45
C PRO A 33 1.30 -4.38 11.41
N ASP A 34 0.52 -4.84 10.42
CA ASP A 34 1.05 -5.69 9.33
C ASP A 34 1.74 -4.92 8.18
N GLY A 35 2.25 -3.71 8.46
CA GLY A 35 3.09 -2.96 7.52
C GLY A 35 2.34 -2.14 6.45
N TYR A 36 3.09 -1.62 5.47
CA TYR A 36 2.55 -0.69 4.46
C TYR A 36 1.58 -1.37 3.47
N LYS A 37 1.73 -2.66 3.19
CA LYS A 37 0.83 -3.40 2.29
C LYS A 37 0.59 -4.82 2.80
N SER A 38 -0.59 -5.37 2.52
CA SER A 38 -0.91 -6.76 2.80
C SER A 38 -1.90 -7.31 1.78
N TYR A 39 -1.66 -8.52 1.29
CA TYR A 39 -2.60 -9.25 0.45
C TYR A 39 -3.66 -9.93 1.32
N LEU A 40 -4.92 -9.62 1.07
CA LEU A 40 -6.05 -10.11 1.88
C LEU A 40 -6.72 -11.34 1.26
N GLY A 41 -6.52 -11.60 -0.03
CA GLY A 41 -7.08 -12.76 -0.70
C GLY A 41 -7.60 -12.47 -2.11
N ARG A 42 -8.05 -13.54 -2.76
CA ARG A 42 -8.69 -13.49 -4.08
C ARG A 42 -10.08 -14.11 -3.95
N ASP A 43 -11.08 -13.44 -4.49
CA ASP A 43 -12.44 -13.96 -4.50
C ASP A 43 -12.69 -14.92 -5.69
N ASN A 44 -13.85 -15.59 -5.67
CA ASN A 44 -14.23 -16.54 -6.72
C ASN A 44 -14.45 -15.87 -8.09
N THR A 45 -14.66 -14.55 -8.11
CA THR A 45 -14.81 -13.77 -9.35
C THR A 45 -13.46 -13.36 -9.95
N GLY A 46 -12.36 -13.61 -9.23
CA GLY A 46 -11.00 -13.34 -9.66
C GLY A 46 -10.50 -11.94 -9.32
N LEU A 47 -11.18 -11.23 -8.41
CA LEU A 47 -10.72 -9.98 -7.85
C LEU A 47 -9.73 -10.22 -6.70
N TYR A 48 -8.68 -9.43 -6.67
CA TYR A 48 -7.63 -9.46 -5.67
C TYR A 48 -7.82 -8.32 -4.70
N SER A 49 -7.87 -8.64 -3.41
CA SER A 49 -7.99 -7.68 -2.32
C SER A 49 -6.61 -7.40 -1.73
N VAL A 50 -6.20 -6.13 -1.75
CA VAL A 50 -4.91 -5.68 -1.21
C VAL A 50 -5.15 -4.48 -0.30
N ARG A 51 -4.68 -4.57 0.94
CA ARG A 51 -4.59 -3.42 1.83
C ARG A 51 -3.34 -2.63 1.52
N ILE A 52 -3.48 -1.33 1.36
CA ILE A 52 -2.38 -0.38 1.19
C ILE A 52 -2.57 0.72 2.25
N GLY A 53 -1.66 0.77 3.22
CA GLY A 53 -1.81 1.54 4.44
C GLY A 53 -3.05 1.09 5.21
N TRP A 54 -3.99 2.02 5.39
CA TRP A 54 -5.28 1.81 6.07
C TRP A 54 -6.45 1.56 5.12
N GLN A 55 -6.22 1.62 3.82
CA GLN A 55 -7.25 1.48 2.80
C GLN A 55 -7.15 0.10 2.14
N ILE A 56 -8.30 -0.46 1.76
CA ILE A 56 -8.36 -1.72 1.05
C ILE A 56 -8.84 -1.44 -0.37
N PHE A 57 -8.07 -1.94 -1.33
CA PHE A 57 -8.37 -1.84 -2.75
C PHE A 57 -8.58 -3.23 -3.32
N VAL A 58 -9.52 -3.32 -4.26
CA VAL A 58 -9.88 -4.57 -4.92
C VAL A 58 -9.81 -4.36 -6.41
N SER A 59 -9.06 -5.20 -7.12
CA SER A 59 -8.91 -5.09 -8.57
C SER A 59 -8.73 -6.44 -9.23
N ASN A 60 -9.10 -6.55 -10.51
CA ASN A 60 -8.84 -7.76 -11.29
C ASN A 60 -7.37 -7.82 -11.75
N ALA A 61 -6.96 -8.98 -12.26
CA ALA A 61 -5.59 -9.22 -12.73
C ALA A 61 -5.10 -8.25 -13.82
N ASN A 62 -6.02 -7.69 -14.61
CA ASN A 62 -5.72 -6.79 -15.72
C ASN A 62 -5.77 -5.31 -15.30
N GLY A 63 -6.27 -5.01 -14.10
CA GLY A 63 -6.45 -3.65 -13.63
C GLY A 63 -7.53 -2.85 -14.39
N THR A 64 -8.51 -3.52 -15.00
CA THR A 64 -9.64 -2.86 -15.69
C THR A 64 -10.77 -2.50 -14.74
N VAL A 65 -10.84 -3.15 -13.58
CA VAL A 65 -11.83 -2.89 -12.55
C VAL A 65 -11.11 -2.52 -11.27
N LEU A 66 -11.59 -1.48 -10.58
CA LEU A 66 -11.06 -1.05 -9.30
C LEU A 66 -12.21 -0.70 -8.35
N TYR A 67 -12.12 -1.22 -7.13
CA TYR A 67 -12.98 -0.85 -6.02
C TYR A 67 -12.13 -0.42 -4.83
N LYS A 68 -12.72 0.45 -4.01
CA LYS A 68 -12.25 0.72 -2.66
C LYS A 68 -13.24 0.11 -1.69
N ILE A 69 -12.75 -0.53 -0.63
CA ILE A 69 -13.61 -1.02 0.44
C ILE A 69 -13.64 0.01 1.56
N ILE A 70 -14.83 0.48 1.89
CA ILE A 70 -15.09 1.38 3.01
C ILE A 70 -16.21 0.75 3.84
N LYS A 71 -15.93 0.43 5.11
CA LYS A 71 -16.90 -0.23 6.01
C LYS A 71 -17.60 -1.44 5.33
N GLU A 72 -16.79 -2.32 4.72
CA GLU A 72 -17.24 -3.54 4.03
C GLU A 72 -18.01 -3.32 2.70
N ALA A 73 -18.39 -2.09 2.36
CA ALA A 73 -19.00 -1.78 1.07
C ALA A 73 -17.93 -1.56 -0.02
N LYS A 74 -18.16 -2.15 -1.20
CA LYS A 74 -17.34 -1.94 -2.41
C LYS A 74 -17.82 -0.69 -3.14
N THR A 75 -16.99 0.36 -3.17
CA THR A 75 -17.25 1.54 -3.99
C THR A 75 -16.44 1.46 -5.29
N PRO A 76 -17.08 1.52 -6.47
CA PRO A 76 -16.35 1.52 -7.74
C PRO A 76 -15.55 2.80 -7.90
N LEU A 77 -14.34 2.68 -8.46
CA LEU A 77 -13.46 3.80 -8.78
C LEU A 77 -13.15 3.80 -10.28
N ASN A 78 -13.05 5.01 -10.86
CA ASN A 78 -12.52 5.17 -12.20
C ASN A 78 -11.02 4.88 -12.20
N VAL A 79 -10.61 3.86 -12.97
CA VAL A 79 -9.22 3.40 -13.03
C VAL A 79 -8.29 4.46 -13.60
N GLU A 80 -8.72 5.19 -14.63
CA GLU A 80 -7.85 6.15 -15.33
C GLU A 80 -7.56 7.37 -14.48
N GLU A 81 -8.59 7.90 -13.81
CA GLU A 81 -8.46 8.98 -12.83
C GLU A 81 -7.58 8.53 -11.66
N PHE A 82 -7.84 7.34 -11.12
CA PHE A 82 -7.07 6.81 -10.00
C PHE A 82 -5.58 6.63 -10.32
N LYS A 83 -5.23 6.20 -11.54
CA LYS A 83 -3.84 6.09 -12.00
C LYS A 83 -3.14 7.45 -12.01
N LYS A 84 -3.86 8.52 -12.38
CA LYS A 84 -3.33 9.89 -12.43
C LYS A 84 -3.16 10.48 -11.03
N GLU A 85 -4.17 10.31 -10.18
CA GLU A 85 -4.18 10.89 -8.83
C GLU A 85 -3.27 10.13 -7.85
N TYR A 86 -3.27 8.80 -7.93
CA TYR A 86 -2.59 7.92 -6.98
C TYR A 86 -1.66 6.89 -7.66
N PRO A 87 -0.70 7.33 -8.49
CA PRO A 87 0.17 6.42 -9.26
C PRO A 87 0.99 5.49 -8.37
N LYS A 88 1.42 5.94 -7.19
CA LYS A 88 2.17 5.11 -6.23
C LYS A 88 1.31 3.97 -5.67
N VAL A 89 0.06 4.26 -5.31
CA VAL A 89 -0.88 3.25 -4.78
C VAL A 89 -1.22 2.25 -5.88
N TRP A 90 -1.46 2.74 -7.10
CA TRP A 90 -1.70 1.89 -8.27
C TRP A 90 -0.54 0.93 -8.55
N ASN A 91 0.70 1.42 -8.51
CA ASN A 91 1.89 0.59 -8.73
C ASN A 91 2.01 -0.50 -7.65
N VAL A 92 1.78 -0.15 -6.38
CA VAL A 92 1.84 -1.12 -5.28
C VAL A 92 0.75 -2.19 -5.43
N LEU A 93 -0.48 -1.78 -5.78
CA LEU A 93 -1.60 -2.69 -6.00
C LEU A 93 -1.30 -3.68 -7.13
N THR A 94 -0.91 -3.17 -8.30
CA THR A 94 -0.64 -3.99 -9.49
C THR A 94 0.57 -4.90 -9.32
N GLN A 95 1.64 -4.42 -8.67
CA GLN A 95 2.80 -5.24 -8.32
C GLN A 95 2.43 -6.40 -7.40
N GLU A 96 1.63 -6.14 -6.37
CA GLU A 96 1.18 -7.18 -5.44
C GLU A 96 0.31 -8.21 -6.16
N ILE A 97 -0.63 -7.77 -6.99
CA ILE A 97 -1.47 -8.67 -7.81
C ILE A 97 -0.61 -9.55 -8.73
N SER A 98 0.38 -8.97 -9.42
CA SER A 98 1.30 -9.71 -10.29
C SER A 98 2.13 -10.74 -9.51
N PHE A 99 2.60 -10.38 -8.32
CA PHE A 99 3.33 -11.28 -7.43
C PHE A 99 2.46 -12.47 -7.00
N GLN A 100 1.22 -12.23 -6.57
CA GLN A 100 0.30 -13.30 -6.17
C GLN A 100 -0.08 -14.20 -7.34
N ARG A 101 -0.27 -13.64 -8.54
CA ARG A 101 -0.49 -14.43 -9.76
C ARG A 101 0.70 -15.35 -10.06
N SER A 102 1.92 -14.84 -9.92
CA SER A 102 3.14 -15.63 -10.15
C SER A 102 3.29 -16.75 -9.14
N LYS A 103 2.95 -16.50 -7.86
CA LYS A 103 2.89 -17.53 -6.82
C LYS A 103 1.87 -18.61 -7.15
N GLN A 104 0.66 -18.23 -7.56
CA GLN A 104 -0.37 -19.20 -7.93
C GLN A 104 0.06 -20.03 -9.14
N LEU A 105 0.64 -19.40 -10.16
CA LEU A 105 1.18 -20.11 -11.33
C LEU A 105 2.24 -21.15 -10.92
N ALA A 106 3.14 -20.80 -9.99
CA ALA A 106 4.16 -21.73 -9.52
C ALA A 106 3.56 -22.94 -8.78
N LYS A 107 2.53 -22.72 -7.95
CA LYS A 107 1.76 -23.80 -7.31
C LYS A 107 1.07 -24.67 -8.36
N ASP A 108 0.30 -24.04 -9.25
CA ASP A 108 -0.39 -24.74 -10.33
C ASP A 108 0.58 -25.62 -11.14
N LEU A 109 1.78 -25.11 -11.46
CA LEU A 109 2.81 -25.86 -12.20
C LEU A 109 3.45 -26.99 -11.39
N GLY A 110 3.61 -26.81 -10.08
CA GLY A 110 4.14 -27.83 -9.17
C GLY A 110 3.14 -28.96 -8.93
N ASP A 111 1.87 -28.61 -8.74
CA ASP A 111 0.77 -29.56 -8.53
C ASP A 111 0.35 -30.24 -9.84
N SER A 112 0.56 -29.57 -10.98
CA SER A 112 0.31 -30.16 -12.28
C SER A 112 1.37 -31.19 -12.64
N HIS A 113 0.93 -32.34 -13.13
CA HIS A 113 1.80 -33.31 -13.78
C HIS A 113 2.19 -32.88 -15.21
N ILE A 114 2.12 -31.58 -15.52
CA ILE A 114 2.40 -31.05 -16.86
C ILE A 114 3.90 -31.21 -17.16
N PRO A 115 4.26 -31.95 -18.22
CA PRO A 115 5.64 -32.10 -18.66
C PRO A 115 6.29 -30.75 -18.94
N SER A 116 7.60 -30.64 -18.68
CA SER A 116 8.37 -29.39 -18.88
C SER A 116 8.14 -28.71 -20.24
N PRO A 117 8.10 -29.44 -21.39
CA PRO A 117 7.83 -28.85 -22.71
C PRO A 117 6.50 -28.09 -22.79
N ASP A 118 5.46 -28.60 -22.12
CA ASP A 118 4.10 -28.06 -22.19
C ASP A 118 3.88 -26.89 -21.23
N ARG A 119 4.75 -26.73 -20.22
CA ARG A 119 4.67 -25.62 -19.25
C ARG A 119 4.73 -24.25 -19.93
N LYS A 120 5.42 -24.13 -21.07
CA LYS A 120 5.48 -22.87 -21.85
C LYS A 120 4.11 -22.48 -22.41
N ASN A 121 3.37 -23.45 -22.96
CA ASN A 121 2.02 -23.22 -23.48
C ASN A 121 1.04 -22.95 -22.33
N TYR A 122 1.18 -23.68 -21.21
CA TYR A 122 0.40 -23.44 -20.00
C TYR A 122 0.56 -22.00 -19.49
N LYS A 123 1.80 -21.51 -19.33
CA LYS A 123 2.08 -20.12 -18.94
C LYS A 123 1.46 -19.10 -19.89
N ARG A 124 1.60 -19.31 -21.20
CA ARG A 124 1.02 -18.44 -22.23
C ARG A 124 -0.51 -18.35 -22.11
N SER A 125 -1.19 -19.49 -21.93
CA SER A 125 -2.66 -19.53 -21.76
C SER A 125 -3.15 -18.75 -20.52
N ARG A 126 -2.28 -18.57 -19.52
CA ARG A 126 -2.57 -17.83 -18.28
C ARG A 126 -2.13 -16.36 -18.33
N GLY A 127 -1.76 -15.88 -19.52
CA GLY A 127 -1.33 -14.51 -19.78
C GLY A 127 0.09 -14.19 -19.32
N PHE A 128 0.93 -15.21 -19.08
CA PHE A 128 2.36 -15.02 -18.81
C PHE A 128 3.13 -15.18 -20.11
N THR A 129 3.59 -14.06 -20.68
CA THR A 129 4.41 -14.02 -21.89
C THR A 129 5.87 -13.70 -21.55
N GLY A 130 6.82 -14.31 -22.25
CA GLY A 130 8.24 -13.91 -22.16
C GLY A 130 9.12 -14.69 -21.17
N SER A 131 8.67 -15.83 -20.62
CA SER A 131 9.61 -16.76 -19.97
C SER A 131 10.50 -17.39 -21.05
N ARG A 132 11.65 -16.78 -21.27
CA ARG A 132 12.77 -17.37 -22.00
C ARG A 132 13.35 -18.51 -21.19
#